data_AF-A0A7H0MHX3-F1
#
_entry.id   AF-A0A7H0MHX3-F1
#
_cell.length_a   1.000
_cell.length_b   1.000
_cell.length_c   1.000
_cell.angle_alpha   90.00
_cell.angle_beta   90.00
_cell.angle_gamma   90.00
#
_symmetry.space_group_name_H-M   'P 1'
#
loop_
_entity.id
_entity.type
_entity.pdbx_description
1 polymer ?
#
loop_
_entity_poly.entity_id
_entity_poly.type
_entity_poly.pdbx_seq_one_letter_code
_entity_poly.pdbx_strand_id
1 'polypeptide(L)'
;MKKIYLLGSDVTNFCSFIQDYPEGEESIMGRVRSANWKPLSNYTPIRLELRSNDTGKRNYQFDFSSALSPLFVLSENALDVLSNILLPRGEVLPVLTASKRKTFLGYHPTNVLSGCFDRENALFREAEGRFLIRKPVLKVDNITDEYLFSIEEDISRVFVTDAFKRRVEEAGLLGFDFSVEIPTT
;
A
#
# COMPACT_ATOMS: atom_id res chain seq x y z
N MET A 1 -17.76 15.32 4.68
CA MET A 1 -17.62 13.87 4.89
C MET A 1 -16.25 13.46 4.38
N LYS A 2 -15.45 12.75 5.18
CA LYS A 2 -14.09 12.37 4.82
C LYS A 2 -14.16 11.15 3.91
N LYS A 3 -13.89 11.32 2.61
CA LYS A 3 -13.85 10.19 1.68
C LYS A 3 -12.60 9.36 1.95
N ILE A 4 -12.78 8.05 1.90
CA ILE A 4 -11.72 7.06 2.13
C ILE A 4 -11.59 6.21 0.88
N TYR A 5 -10.36 5.95 0.47
CA TYR A 5 -10.04 5.15 -0.71
C TYR A 5 -9.14 3.99 -0.31
N LEU A 6 -9.26 2.87 -1.03
CA LEU A 6 -8.22 1.85 -1.00
C LEU A 6 -6.98 2.37 -1.73
N LEU A 7 -5.81 2.24 -1.13
CA LEU A 7 -4.56 2.61 -1.78
C LEU A 7 -4.19 1.55 -2.85
N GLY A 8 -4.45 1.87 -4.12
CA GLY A 8 -4.21 1.00 -5.27
C GLY A 8 -3.28 1.63 -6.30
N SER A 9 -2.82 0.81 -7.26
CA SER A 9 -2.02 1.26 -8.40
C SER A 9 -2.78 1.10 -9.71
N ASP A 10 -2.62 2.07 -10.60
CA ASP A 10 -3.18 2.03 -11.96
C ASP A 10 -2.31 1.14 -12.85
N VAL A 11 -2.55 -0.16 -12.78
CA VAL A 11 -1.83 -1.18 -13.56
C VAL A 11 -2.23 -1.22 -15.03
N THR A 12 -3.31 -0.54 -15.40
CA THR A 12 -3.76 -0.45 -16.78
C THR A 12 -2.85 0.49 -17.57
N ASN A 13 -2.60 1.68 -17.03
CA ASN A 13 -1.76 2.67 -17.70
C ASN A 13 -0.28 2.54 -17.31
N PHE A 14 0.02 2.07 -16.10
CA PHE A 14 1.38 2.06 -15.56
C PHE A 14 1.89 0.65 -15.24
N CYS A 15 3.21 0.50 -15.33
CA CYS A 15 3.88 -0.74 -14.93
C CYS A 15 3.87 -0.89 -13.41
N SER A 16 4.18 -2.09 -12.94
CA SER A 16 4.28 -2.38 -11.50
C SER A 16 5.51 -3.22 -11.20
N PHE A 17 5.80 -3.42 -9.92
CA PHE A 17 6.85 -4.31 -9.47
C PHE A 17 6.29 -5.58 -8.86
N ILE A 18 6.87 -6.71 -9.24
CA ILE A 18 6.71 -7.98 -8.54
C ILE A 18 8.05 -8.35 -7.89
N GLN A 19 8.00 -9.20 -6.88
CA GLN A 19 9.21 -9.71 -6.24
C GLN A 19 9.72 -10.91 -7.03
N ASP A 20 11.01 -10.91 -7.32
CA ASP A 20 11.75 -12.11 -7.70
C ASP A 20 12.37 -12.71 -6.43
N TYR A 21 11.94 -13.92 -6.07
CA TYR A 21 12.39 -14.60 -4.87
C TYR A 21 12.51 -16.12 -5.08
N PRO A 22 13.47 -16.78 -4.43
CA PRO A 22 13.68 -18.23 -4.56
C PRO A 22 12.48 -19.05 -4.10
N GLU A 23 12.34 -20.24 -4.69
CA GLU A 23 11.36 -21.23 -4.24
C GLU A 23 11.64 -21.62 -2.77
N GLY A 24 10.59 -21.64 -1.95
CA GLY A 24 10.68 -21.97 -0.53
C GLY A 24 10.94 -20.79 0.40
N GLU A 25 11.24 -19.60 -0.12
CA GLU A 25 11.33 -18.38 0.70
C GLU A 25 9.96 -17.71 0.88
N GLU A 26 9.74 -17.10 2.05
CA GLU A 26 8.56 -16.29 2.29
C GLU A 26 8.65 -14.98 1.49
N SER A 27 7.62 -14.70 0.68
CA SER A 27 7.54 -13.45 -0.05
C SER A 27 7.49 -12.26 0.90
N ILE A 28 7.88 -11.08 0.42
CA ILE A 28 7.80 -9.85 1.21
C ILE A 28 6.37 -9.57 1.68
N MET A 29 5.36 -9.90 0.86
CA MET A 29 3.94 -9.82 1.22
C MET A 29 3.60 -10.68 2.44
N GLY A 30 4.14 -11.90 2.49
CA GLY A 30 4.01 -12.77 3.67
C GLY A 30 4.68 -12.14 4.88
N ARG A 31 5.94 -11.72 4.75
CA ARG A 31 6.73 -11.14 5.83
C ARG A 31 6.07 -9.90 6.46
N VAL A 32 5.57 -8.95 5.65
CA VAL A 32 4.90 -7.74 6.18
C VAL A 32 3.56 -8.05 6.83
N ARG A 33 2.83 -9.06 6.34
CA ARG A 33 1.59 -9.54 6.98
C ARG A 33 1.88 -10.22 8.31
N SER A 34 2.91 -11.07 8.34
CA SER A 34 3.41 -11.75 9.54
C SER A 34 3.92 -10.76 10.60
N ALA A 35 4.49 -9.63 10.17
CA ALA A 35 4.89 -8.54 11.06
C ALA A 35 3.69 -7.81 11.69
N ASN A 36 2.48 -7.96 11.13
CA ASN A 36 1.25 -7.34 11.62
C ASN A 36 1.42 -5.84 11.88
N TRP A 37 1.81 -5.11 10.82
CA TRP A 37 2.05 -3.67 10.84
C TRP A 37 3.18 -3.17 11.75
N LYS A 38 4.02 -4.08 12.27
CA LYS A 38 5.25 -3.70 12.95
C LYS A 38 6.38 -3.52 11.93
N PRO A 39 7.40 -2.70 12.25
CA PRO A 39 8.62 -2.63 11.47
C PRO A 39 9.26 -4.01 11.27
N LEU A 40 9.84 -4.26 10.10
CA LEU A 40 10.55 -5.48 9.81
C LEU A 40 11.92 -5.50 10.50
N SER A 41 12.15 -6.50 11.34
CA SER A 41 13.48 -6.78 11.89
C SER A 41 14.35 -7.53 10.85
N ASN A 42 15.66 -7.24 10.84
CA ASN A 42 16.64 -7.93 9.98
C ASN A 42 16.27 -7.92 8.48
N TYR A 43 15.86 -6.76 7.97
CA TYR A 43 15.47 -6.63 6.58
C TYR A 43 16.66 -6.72 5.61
N THR A 44 16.59 -7.66 4.68
CA THR A 44 17.46 -7.74 3.50
C THR A 44 16.74 -7.15 2.29
N PRO A 45 17.38 -6.27 1.50
CA PRO A 45 16.79 -5.72 0.28
C PRO A 45 16.27 -6.81 -0.66
N ILE A 46 15.00 -6.69 -1.06
CA ILE A 46 14.39 -7.62 -2.02
C ILE A 46 14.73 -7.23 -3.47
N ARG A 47 14.78 -8.22 -4.35
CA ARG A 47 14.88 -7.98 -5.79
C ARG A 47 13.50 -7.83 -6.39
N LEU A 48 13.34 -6.76 -7.18
CA LEU A 48 12.12 -6.44 -7.86
C LEU A 48 12.28 -6.55 -9.37
N GLU A 49 11.31 -7.18 -9.99
CA GLU A 49 11.17 -7.26 -11.44
C GLU A 49 10.06 -6.35 -11.93
N LEU A 50 10.35 -5.68 -13.05
CA LEU A 50 9.37 -4.84 -13.72
C LEU A 50 8.34 -5.71 -14.45
N ARG A 51 7.09 -5.63 -14.01
CA ARG A 51 5.92 -6.19 -14.67
C ARG A 51 5.34 -5.17 -15.64
N SER A 52 5.01 -5.61 -16.86
CA SER A 52 4.34 -4.77 -17.85
C SER A 52 2.98 -4.30 -17.36
N ASN A 53 2.53 -3.15 -17.86
CA ASN A 53 1.13 -2.74 -17.70
C ASN A 53 0.20 -3.64 -18.54
N ASP A 54 -1.12 -3.46 -18.40
CA ASP A 54 -2.11 -4.30 -19.10
C ASP A 54 -2.07 -4.15 -20.63
N THR A 55 -1.47 -3.08 -21.15
CA THR A 55 -1.26 -2.86 -22.60
C THR A 55 0.05 -3.45 -23.12
N GLY A 56 0.85 -4.09 -22.25
CA GLY A 56 2.13 -4.71 -22.61
C GLY A 56 3.33 -3.76 -22.65
N LYS A 57 3.14 -2.47 -22.35
CA LYS A 57 4.24 -1.49 -22.24
C LYS A 57 5.11 -1.84 -21.03
N ARG A 58 6.42 -1.66 -21.17
CA ARG A 58 7.41 -1.92 -20.10
C ARG A 58 8.38 -0.74 -19.98
N ASN A 59 8.22 0.06 -18.92
CA ASN A 59 9.06 1.21 -18.60
C ASN A 59 8.93 1.60 -17.11
N TYR A 60 9.73 2.55 -16.65
CA TYR A 60 9.76 3.03 -15.25
C TYR A 60 9.06 4.39 -15.05
N GLN A 61 8.14 4.80 -15.93
CA GLN A 61 7.42 6.09 -15.86
C GLN A 61 6.21 6.01 -14.91
N PHE A 62 6.44 5.60 -13.68
CA PHE A 62 5.44 5.54 -12.62
C PHE A 62 6.13 5.81 -11.27
N ASP A 63 5.39 6.30 -10.29
CA ASP A 63 5.89 6.64 -8.97
C ASP A 63 5.42 5.68 -7.88
N PHE A 64 4.43 4.86 -8.17
CA PHE A 64 3.79 4.00 -7.20
C PHE A 64 3.45 2.62 -7.78
N SER A 65 3.63 1.58 -6.98
CA SER A 65 3.22 0.21 -7.29
C SER A 65 2.71 -0.48 -6.02
N SER A 66 1.47 -0.97 -6.06
CA SER A 66 0.82 -1.70 -4.96
C SER A 66 0.76 -3.22 -5.16
N ALA A 67 1.41 -3.75 -6.20
CA ALA A 67 1.39 -5.18 -6.51
C ALA A 67 1.96 -6.07 -5.37
N LEU A 68 2.70 -5.50 -4.43
CA LEU A 68 3.26 -6.17 -3.25
C LEU A 68 2.49 -5.85 -1.95
N SER A 69 1.25 -5.36 -2.05
CA SER A 69 0.46 -4.92 -0.89
C SER A 69 0.40 -5.97 0.24
N PRO A 70 0.66 -5.58 1.49
CA PRO A 70 0.70 -4.19 1.99
C PRO A 70 2.07 -3.50 1.96
N LEU A 71 3.08 -4.05 1.29
CA LEU A 71 4.28 -3.28 0.93
C LEU A 71 4.02 -2.50 -0.37
N PHE A 72 4.36 -1.22 -0.37
CA PHE A 72 4.32 -0.38 -1.56
C PHE A 72 5.72 -0.13 -2.09
N VAL A 73 5.83 0.08 -3.40
CA VAL A 73 7.08 0.54 -4.02
C VAL A 73 6.86 1.95 -4.52
N LEU A 74 7.66 2.88 -4.02
CA LEU A 74 7.61 4.31 -4.33
C LEU A 74 8.88 4.72 -5.07
N SER A 75 8.76 5.69 -5.97
CA SER A 75 9.93 6.40 -6.47
C SER A 75 10.56 7.28 -5.39
N GLU A 76 11.84 7.60 -5.54
CA GLU A 76 12.49 8.61 -4.68
C GLU A 76 11.72 9.94 -4.68
N ASN A 77 11.26 10.41 -5.84
CA ASN A 77 10.48 11.63 -5.96
C ASN A 77 9.15 11.58 -5.19
N ALA A 78 8.40 10.47 -5.27
CA ALA A 78 7.17 10.34 -4.49
C ALA A 78 7.45 10.32 -2.99
N LEU A 79 8.52 9.65 -2.57
CA LEU A 79 8.92 9.64 -1.17
C LEU A 79 9.31 11.04 -0.69
N ASP A 80 10.07 11.80 -1.48
CA ASP A 80 10.49 13.16 -1.12
C ASP A 80 9.29 14.09 -0.97
N VAL A 81 8.39 14.09 -1.95
CA VAL A 81 7.19 14.95 -1.98
C VAL A 81 6.21 14.61 -0.85
N LEU A 82 6.06 13.33 -0.53
CA LEU A 82 5.13 12.83 0.49
C LEU A 82 5.83 12.52 1.82
N SER A 83 7.09 12.92 2.00
CA SER A 83 7.91 12.53 3.15
C SER A 83 7.28 12.90 4.49
N ASN A 84 6.72 14.10 4.59
CA ASN A 84 6.01 14.59 5.78
C ASN A 84 4.75 13.77 6.12
N ILE A 85 4.21 13.03 5.15
CA ILE A 85 3.07 12.14 5.31
C ILE A 85 3.53 10.72 5.61
N LEU A 86 4.47 10.19 4.82
CA LEU A 86 4.86 8.79 4.85
C LEU A 86 5.80 8.44 6.01
N LEU A 87 6.83 9.26 6.27
CA LEU A 87 7.85 8.93 7.27
C LEU A 87 7.30 8.79 8.70
N PRO A 88 6.29 9.57 9.14
CA PRO A 88 5.67 9.35 10.45
C PRO A 88 4.77 8.11 10.53
N ARG A 89 4.43 7.48 9.39
CA ARG A 89 3.38 6.46 9.28
C ARG A 89 3.88 5.08 8.85
N GLY A 90 5.18 4.93 8.65
CA GLY A 90 5.76 3.71 8.11
C GLY A 90 7.27 3.74 8.11
N GLU A 91 7.83 2.64 7.61
CA GLU A 91 9.26 2.50 7.37
C GLU A 91 9.56 2.47 5.87
N VAL A 92 10.72 3.02 5.51
CA VAL A 92 11.26 2.98 4.16
C VAL A 92 12.31 1.89 4.10
N LEU A 93 12.19 1.00 3.11
CA LEU A 93 13.00 -0.20 2.97
C LEU A 93 13.75 -0.16 1.63
N PRO A 94 15.07 -0.45 1.61
CA PRO A 94 15.82 -0.51 0.36
C PRO A 94 15.34 -1.65 -0.55
N VAL A 95 15.21 -1.42 -1.85
CA VAL A 95 14.86 -2.47 -2.82
C VAL A 95 15.86 -2.47 -3.99
N LEU A 96 16.05 -3.62 -4.61
CA LEU A 96 16.92 -3.77 -5.77
C LEU A 96 16.06 -3.81 -7.03
N THR A 97 16.28 -2.86 -7.94
CA THR A 97 15.60 -2.84 -9.24
C THR A 97 16.61 -2.73 -10.38
N ALA A 98 16.22 -3.14 -11.59
CA ALA A 98 17.04 -2.95 -12.79
C ALA A 98 16.96 -1.53 -13.39
N SER A 99 16.21 -0.61 -12.77
CA SER A 99 16.09 0.78 -13.22
C SER A 99 17.44 1.49 -13.09
N LYS A 100 17.88 2.15 -14.17
CA LYS A 100 19.14 2.94 -14.19
C LYS A 100 18.94 4.44 -14.02
N ARG A 101 17.70 4.92 -14.16
CA ARG A 101 17.39 6.37 -14.26
C ARG A 101 16.49 6.88 -13.13
N LYS A 102 15.94 5.96 -12.34
CA LYS A 102 14.96 6.26 -11.30
C LYS A 102 15.15 5.30 -10.16
N THR A 103 15.35 5.83 -8.96
CA THR A 103 15.46 5.03 -7.74
C THR A 103 14.07 4.71 -7.21
N PHE A 104 13.91 3.49 -6.70
CA PHE A 104 12.70 3.04 -6.04
C PHE A 104 13.02 2.50 -4.65
N LEU A 105 12.07 2.65 -3.74
CA LEU A 105 12.16 2.27 -2.33
C LEU A 105 10.88 1.53 -1.96
N GLY A 106 10.99 0.53 -1.09
CA GLY A 106 9.85 -0.09 -0.43
C GLY A 106 9.32 0.83 0.66
N TYR A 107 8.02 0.83 0.88
CA TYR A 107 7.37 1.52 1.99
C TYR A 107 6.37 0.58 2.64
N HIS A 108 6.57 0.34 3.94
CA HIS A 108 5.71 -0.50 4.77
C HIS A 108 5.04 0.38 5.82
N PRO A 109 3.70 0.57 5.76
CA PRO A 109 2.98 1.29 6.79
C PRO A 109 3.07 0.58 8.14
N THR A 110 3.22 1.35 9.19
CA THR A 110 3.23 0.88 10.59
C THR A 110 2.21 1.60 11.46
N ASN A 111 1.50 2.58 10.90
CA ASN A 111 0.41 3.29 11.57
C ASN A 111 -0.91 2.52 11.46
N VAL A 112 -1.28 1.84 12.54
CA VAL A 112 -2.51 1.06 12.65
C VAL A 112 -3.52 1.80 13.51
N LEU A 113 -4.75 1.89 13.03
CA LEU A 113 -5.88 2.37 13.82
C LEU A 113 -6.74 1.20 14.32
N SER A 114 -7.20 1.32 15.56
CA SER A 114 -8.08 0.36 16.21
C SER A 114 -9.54 0.80 16.10
N GLY A 115 -10.47 -0.16 16.13
CA GLY A 115 -11.92 0.12 16.19
C GLY A 115 -12.51 0.76 14.93
N CYS A 116 -11.75 0.87 13.85
CA CYS A 116 -12.21 1.43 12.59
C CYS A 116 -13.11 0.48 11.80
N PHE A 117 -13.01 -0.84 12.02
CA PHE A 117 -13.80 -1.81 11.27
C PHE A 117 -15.28 -1.84 11.71
N ASP A 118 -16.18 -1.64 10.76
CA ASP A 118 -17.61 -1.79 10.98
C ASP A 118 -18.06 -3.24 10.69
N ARG A 119 -18.04 -4.07 11.74
CA ARG A 119 -18.48 -5.47 11.67
C ARG A 119 -19.96 -5.63 11.30
N GLU A 120 -20.82 -4.65 11.57
CA GLU A 120 -22.26 -4.78 11.34
C GLU A 120 -22.59 -4.62 9.86
N ASN A 121 -21.86 -3.75 9.16
CA ASN A 121 -22.12 -3.40 7.77
C ASN A 121 -21.14 -4.03 6.77
N ALA A 122 -19.99 -4.54 7.23
CA ALA A 122 -18.99 -5.16 6.35
C ALA A 122 -19.33 -6.59 5.94
N LEU A 123 -18.80 -7.01 4.78
CA LEU A 123 -18.82 -8.41 4.35
C LEU A 123 -17.48 -9.07 4.72
N PHE A 124 -17.50 -10.00 5.66
CA PHE A 124 -16.33 -10.77 6.07
C PHE A 124 -16.66 -12.26 6.25
N ARG A 125 -15.62 -13.08 6.37
CA ARG A 125 -15.71 -14.49 6.74
C ARG A 125 -14.80 -14.74 7.94
N GLU A 126 -15.32 -15.46 8.92
CA GLU A 126 -14.59 -15.88 10.10
C GLU A 126 -14.84 -17.37 10.32
N ALA A 127 -13.79 -18.18 10.18
CA ALA A 127 -13.85 -19.63 10.38
C ALA A 127 -12.48 -20.17 10.78
N GLU A 128 -12.43 -21.07 11.77
CA GLU A 128 -11.21 -21.77 12.20
C GLU A 128 -10.03 -20.83 12.52
N GLY A 129 -10.30 -19.72 13.19
CA GLY A 129 -9.28 -18.71 13.54
C GLY A 129 -8.78 -17.88 12.35
N ARG A 130 -9.36 -18.05 11.16
CA ARG A 130 -9.07 -17.21 9.99
C ARG A 130 -10.14 -16.14 9.86
N PHE A 131 -9.68 -14.88 9.82
CA PHE A 131 -10.51 -13.71 9.60
C PHE A 131 -10.20 -13.09 8.23
N LEU A 132 -11.20 -12.97 7.36
CA LEU A 132 -11.03 -12.46 6.00
C LEU A 132 -12.12 -11.44 5.66
N ILE A 133 -11.70 -10.19 5.50
CA ILE A 133 -12.59 -9.12 5.04
C ILE A 133 -12.71 -9.17 3.52
N ARG A 134 -13.93 -9.36 3.02
CA ARG A 134 -14.24 -9.36 1.58
C ARG A 134 -14.57 -7.95 1.09
N LYS A 135 -15.42 -7.21 1.82
CA LYS A 135 -15.74 -5.81 1.56
C LYS A 135 -15.71 -5.03 2.88
N PRO A 136 -14.70 -4.18 3.11
CA PRO A 136 -14.64 -3.40 4.34
C PRO A 136 -15.70 -2.30 4.33
N VAL A 137 -16.19 -1.98 5.53
CA VAL A 137 -16.91 -0.74 5.85
C VAL A 137 -16.21 -0.17 7.07
N LEU A 138 -15.98 1.14 7.10
CA LEU A 138 -15.19 1.80 8.15
C LEU A 138 -16.02 2.81 8.95
N LYS A 139 -15.83 2.86 10.26
CA LYS A 139 -16.45 3.88 11.14
C LYS A 139 -15.66 5.18 11.03
N VAL A 140 -16.22 6.21 10.39
CA VAL A 140 -15.49 7.44 10.06
C VAL A 140 -14.98 8.17 11.30
N ASP A 141 -15.77 8.13 12.38
CA ASP A 141 -15.46 8.80 13.65
C ASP A 141 -14.20 8.23 14.34
N ASN A 142 -13.81 7.01 13.99
CA ASN A 142 -12.61 6.36 14.54
C ASN A 142 -11.36 6.58 13.66
N ILE A 143 -11.50 7.21 12.48
CA ILE A 143 -10.38 7.48 11.56
C ILE A 143 -9.70 8.79 11.95
N THR A 144 -8.77 8.69 12.90
CA THR A 144 -8.03 9.82 13.47
C THR A 144 -6.89 10.32 12.56
N ASP A 145 -6.37 9.49 11.65
CA ASP A 145 -5.29 9.90 10.76
C ASP A 145 -5.79 10.74 9.58
N GLU A 146 -5.12 11.85 9.28
CA GLU A 146 -5.52 12.77 8.22
C GLU A 146 -5.27 12.23 6.81
N TYR A 147 -4.34 11.29 6.60
CA TYR A 147 -3.80 10.95 5.29
C TYR A 147 -3.84 9.46 4.95
N LEU A 148 -3.14 8.63 5.72
CA LEU A 148 -2.85 7.23 5.39
C LEU A 148 -2.85 6.38 6.65
N PHE A 149 -3.53 5.23 6.60
CA PHE A 149 -3.64 4.35 7.75
C PHE A 149 -3.95 2.91 7.33
N SER A 150 -3.60 1.97 8.20
CA SER A 150 -4.13 0.60 8.18
C SER A 150 -5.04 0.38 9.40
N ILE A 151 -5.70 -0.78 9.45
CA ILE A 151 -6.54 -1.18 10.58
C ILE A 151 -6.11 -2.55 11.12
N GLU A 152 -6.41 -2.80 12.39
CA GLU A 152 -6.01 -4.04 13.08
C GLU A 152 -6.61 -5.29 12.42
N GLU A 153 -7.85 -5.20 11.94
CA GLU A 153 -8.61 -6.33 11.43
C GLU A 153 -8.25 -6.71 9.98
N ASP A 154 -7.53 -5.85 9.25
CA ASP A 154 -7.20 -6.06 7.84
C ASP A 154 -5.72 -5.87 7.58
N ILE A 155 -4.92 -6.91 7.77
CA ILE A 155 -3.46 -6.91 7.52
C ILE A 155 -3.07 -6.83 6.04
N SER A 156 -4.03 -6.69 5.12
CA SER A 156 -3.78 -6.76 3.68
C SER A 156 -4.05 -5.45 2.93
N ARG A 157 -4.79 -4.53 3.54
CA ARG A 157 -5.24 -3.28 2.92
C ARG A 157 -4.72 -2.07 3.69
N VAL A 158 -4.47 -1.01 2.93
CA VAL A 158 -4.09 0.30 3.44
C VAL A 158 -5.03 1.30 2.81
N PHE A 159 -5.50 2.22 3.63
CA PHE A 159 -6.51 3.20 3.28
C PHE A 159 -5.89 4.58 3.26
N VAL A 160 -6.45 5.43 2.41
CA VAL A 160 -6.05 6.82 2.28
C VAL A 160 -7.25 7.73 2.22
N THR A 161 -7.07 8.96 2.66
CA THR A 161 -8.12 9.97 2.69
C THR A 161 -8.11 10.80 1.41
N ASP A 162 -9.16 11.59 1.22
CA ASP A 162 -9.19 12.64 0.18
C ASP A 162 -8.02 13.64 0.30
N ALA A 163 -7.56 13.92 1.53
CA ALA A 163 -6.40 14.79 1.74
C ALA A 163 -5.12 14.18 1.18
N PHE A 164 -4.89 12.87 1.36
CA PHE A 164 -3.75 12.18 0.74
C PHE A 164 -3.84 12.18 -0.78
N LYS A 165 -5.01 11.84 -1.32
CA LYS A 165 -5.28 11.86 -2.77
C LYS A 165 -4.93 13.23 -3.38
N ARG A 166 -5.41 14.32 -2.77
CA ARG A 166 -5.08 15.68 -3.24
C ARG A 166 -3.59 15.95 -3.27
N ARG A 167 -2.84 15.52 -2.24
CA ARG A 167 -1.37 15.71 -2.19
C ARG A 167 -0.66 14.96 -3.32
N VAL A 168 -1.15 13.78 -3.69
CA VAL A 168 -0.67 12.99 -4.84
C VAL A 168 -0.98 13.70 -6.16
N GLU A 169 -2.22 14.15 -6.34
CA GLU A 169 -2.68 14.81 -7.57
C GLU A 169 -2.02 16.17 -7.80
N GLU A 170 -1.93 17.01 -6.76
CA GLU A 170 -1.27 18.33 -6.80
C GLU A 170 0.22 18.21 -7.15
N ALA A 171 0.86 17.11 -6.76
CA ALA A 171 2.26 16.83 -7.07
C ALA A 171 2.47 16.17 -8.45
N GLY A 172 1.40 15.77 -9.13
CA GLY A 172 1.50 15.09 -10.43
C GLY A 172 2.17 13.71 -10.37
N LEU A 173 2.08 13.01 -9.23
CA LEU A 173 2.68 11.68 -9.08
C LEU A 173 1.88 10.62 -9.87
N LEU A 174 2.58 9.69 -10.50
CA LEU A 174 1.99 8.73 -11.43
C LEU A 174 1.84 7.32 -10.84
N GLY A 175 0.87 6.56 -11.34
CA GLY A 175 0.66 5.15 -10.98
C GLY A 175 -0.23 4.90 -9.77
N PHE A 176 -0.78 5.93 -9.13
CA PHE A 176 -1.79 5.77 -8.07
C PHE A 176 -3.18 5.55 -8.67
N ASP A 177 -3.99 4.71 -8.02
CA ASP A 177 -5.41 4.51 -8.32
C ASP A 177 -6.24 4.71 -7.05
N PHE A 178 -7.25 5.59 -7.16
CA PHE A 178 -8.21 5.92 -6.10
C PHE A 178 -9.66 5.61 -6.55
N SER A 179 -9.85 4.73 -7.53
CA SER A 179 -11.16 4.35 -8.08
C SER A 179 -12.05 3.62 -7.08
N VAL A 180 -11.45 2.98 -6.06
CA VAL A 180 -12.16 2.21 -5.03
C VAL A 180 -12.37 3.07 -3.78
N GLU A 181 -13.54 3.72 -3.71
CA GLU A 181 -14.02 4.38 -2.49
C GLU A 181 -14.52 3.33 -1.48
N ILE A 182 -14.10 3.47 -0.21
CA ILE A 182 -14.50 2.59 0.89
C ILE A 182 -15.72 3.18 1.58
N PRO A 183 -16.82 2.42 1.72
CA PRO A 183 -17.99 2.89 2.45
C PRO A 183 -17.65 3.21 3.90
N THR A 184 -18.21 4.31 4.41
CA THR A 184 -18.07 4.71 5.80
C THR A 184 -19.41 4.87 6.50
N THR A 185 -19.46 4.51 7.79
CA THR A 185 -20.56 4.80 8.71
C THR A 185 -20.21 5.93 9.66
#